data_AF-A0A4E0R6H9-F1
#
_entry.id   AF-A0A4E0R6H9-F1
#
_cell.length_a   1.000
_cell.length_b   1.000
_cell.length_c   1.000
_cell.angle_alpha   90.00
_cell.angle_beta   90.00
_cell.angle_gamma   90.00
#
_symmetry.space_group_name_H-M   'P 1'
#
loop_
_entity.id
_entity.type
_entity.pdbx_description
1 polymer ?
#
loop_
_entity_poly.entity_id
_entity_poly.type
_entity_poly.pdbx_seq_one_letter_code
_entity_poly.pdbx_strand_id
1 'polypeptide(L)'
;MISILSYSFLAHLLALPVKPTVVVKKLGYASPVDEFIDVEAYFGPGIQDEVPLSGFLYASEPIDGCENSIPLPEINSSALPFISLIRRGNCSFIHKVMAAKAGGYIGAVIFNNINDDIFPMSGNSDIPVSIASVMVGLTSGNRLKSKYCFSPK
;
A
#
# COMPACT_ATOMS: atom_id res chain seq x y z
N MET A 1 -23.30 -53.96 -15.39
CA MET A 1 -23.81 -52.58 -15.28
C MET A 1 -22.91 -51.84 -14.31
N ILE A 2 -22.14 -50.87 -14.81
CA ILE A 2 -21.10 -50.16 -14.06
C ILE A 2 -21.77 -49.02 -13.27
N SER A 3 -21.56 -49.03 -11.96
CA SER A 3 -22.00 -47.97 -11.03
C SER A 3 -21.10 -46.75 -11.21
N ILE A 4 -21.69 -45.59 -11.53
CA ILE A 4 -20.97 -44.33 -11.66
C ILE A 4 -21.14 -43.58 -10.33
N LEU A 5 -20.13 -43.67 -9.46
CA LEU A 5 -20.05 -42.86 -8.26
C LEU A 5 -19.72 -41.41 -8.67
N SER A 6 -20.69 -40.51 -8.52
CA SER A 6 -20.50 -39.08 -8.72
C SER A 6 -19.66 -38.52 -7.57
N TYR A 7 -18.36 -38.35 -7.80
CA TYR A 7 -17.52 -37.55 -6.90
C TYR A 7 -17.86 -36.08 -7.09
N SER A 8 -18.69 -35.56 -6.18
CA SER A 8 -18.84 -34.11 -5.98
C SER A 8 -17.47 -33.54 -5.65
N PHE A 9 -16.89 -32.79 -6.58
CA PHE A 9 -15.67 -32.02 -6.37
C PHE A 9 -16.05 -30.79 -5.52
N LEU A 10 -16.28 -31.01 -4.21
CA LEU A 10 -16.50 -29.94 -3.26
C LEU A 10 -15.14 -29.27 -3.01
N ALA A 11 -14.76 -28.36 -3.90
CA ALA A 11 -13.62 -27.48 -3.75
C ALA A 11 -13.84 -26.64 -2.48
N HIS A 12 -13.33 -27.13 -1.35
CA HIS A 12 -13.18 -26.33 -0.15
C HIS A 12 -12.14 -25.26 -0.49
N LEU A 13 -12.63 -24.09 -0.89
CA LEU A 13 -11.82 -22.89 -1.00
C LEU A 13 -11.36 -22.55 0.42
N LEU A 14 -10.23 -23.11 0.83
CA LEU A 14 -9.47 -22.63 1.97
C LEU A 14 -8.85 -21.31 1.53
N ALA A 15 -9.65 -20.26 1.48
CA ALA A 15 -9.14 -18.90 1.44
C ALA A 15 -8.35 -18.72 2.74
N LEU A 16 -7.03 -18.87 2.66
CA LEU A 16 -6.16 -18.42 3.74
C LEU A 16 -6.55 -16.95 4.01
N PRO A 17 -6.77 -16.55 5.27
CA PRO A 17 -7.11 -15.17 5.57
C PRO A 17 -5.99 -14.29 5.02
N VAL A 18 -6.31 -13.51 3.99
CA VAL A 18 -5.41 -12.48 3.47
C VAL A 18 -5.30 -11.47 4.60
N LYS A 19 -4.16 -11.45 5.29
CA LYS A 19 -3.91 -10.47 6.35
C LYS A 19 -3.76 -9.09 5.68
N PRO A 20 -4.50 -8.06 6.12
CA PRO A 20 -4.26 -6.71 5.65
C PRO A 20 -2.89 -6.26 6.14
N THR A 21 -2.05 -5.79 5.21
CA THR A 21 -0.74 -5.22 5.48
C THR A 21 -0.87 -3.75 5.89
N VAL A 22 -1.88 -3.03 5.38
CA VAL A 22 -2.15 -1.64 5.75
C VAL A 22 -3.05 -1.59 7.00
N VAL A 23 -2.41 -1.26 8.13
CA VAL A 23 -3.06 -1.15 9.43
C VAL A 23 -2.81 0.23 10.01
N VAL A 24 -3.87 0.93 10.44
CA VAL A 24 -3.75 2.21 11.15
C VAL A 24 -3.81 1.96 12.64
N LYS A 25 -2.81 2.46 13.37
CA LYS A 25 -2.73 2.40 14.83
C LYS A 25 -2.71 3.80 15.41
N LYS A 26 -3.36 3.97 16.55
CA LYS A 26 -3.17 5.17 17.38
C LYS A 26 -1.92 4.98 18.22
N LEU A 27 -1.00 5.95 18.19
CA LEU A 27 0.23 5.87 18.99
C LEU A 27 -0.11 5.65 20.48
N GLY A 28 0.52 4.67 21.09
CA GLY A 28 0.27 4.26 22.48
C GLY A 28 -0.87 3.27 22.69
N TYR A 29 -1.54 2.79 21.64
CA TYR A 29 -2.60 1.79 21.72
C TYR A 29 -2.18 0.49 21.00
N ALA A 30 -2.46 -0.66 21.61
CA ALA A 30 -2.09 -1.97 21.06
C ALA A 30 -2.99 -2.39 19.87
N SER A 31 -4.28 -2.06 19.94
CA SER A 31 -5.26 -2.44 18.93
C SER A 31 -5.24 -1.48 17.72
N PRO A 32 -5.38 -2.00 16.49
CA PRO A 32 -5.68 -1.19 15.32
C PRO A 32 -6.94 -0.35 15.50
N VAL A 33 -6.94 0.85 14.91
CA VAL A 33 -8.15 1.70 14.80
C VAL A 33 -8.83 1.54 13.43
N ASP A 34 -8.11 1.01 12.44
CA ASP A 34 -8.63 0.69 11.12
C ASP A 34 -7.69 -0.28 10.40
N GLU A 35 -8.24 -1.09 9.50
CA GLU A 35 -7.51 -2.04 8.65
C GLU A 35 -8.04 -1.95 7.22
N PHE A 36 -7.15 -2.07 6.24
CA PHE A 36 -7.50 -1.91 4.83
C PHE A 36 -7.07 -3.14 4.04
N ILE A 37 -7.98 -3.63 3.20
CA ILE A 37 -7.64 -4.68 2.23
C ILE A 37 -6.64 -4.08 1.22
N ASP A 38 -5.50 -4.76 1.07
CA ASP A 38 -4.42 -4.35 0.19
C ASP A 38 -3.75 -5.54 -0.49
N VAL A 39 -2.84 -5.25 -1.41
CA VAL A 39 -1.99 -6.23 -2.07
C VAL A 39 -0.61 -5.65 -2.33
N GLU A 40 0.44 -6.43 -2.06
CA GLU A 40 1.82 -6.03 -2.31
C GLU A 40 2.12 -5.90 -3.81
N ALA A 41 3.05 -5.00 -4.15
CA ALA A 41 3.60 -4.93 -5.48
C ALA A 41 4.49 -6.15 -5.81
N TYR A 42 4.63 -6.48 -7.09
CA TYR A 42 5.60 -7.48 -7.57
C TYR A 42 7.02 -6.93 -7.71
N PHE A 43 7.29 -5.74 -7.18
CA PHE A 43 8.60 -5.10 -7.20
C PHE A 43 8.90 -4.49 -5.82
N GLY A 44 10.18 -4.28 -5.55
CA GLY A 44 10.64 -3.83 -4.23
C GLY A 44 10.63 -4.96 -3.20
N PRO A 45 11.04 -4.64 -1.96
CA PRO A 45 10.96 -5.59 -0.85
C PRO A 45 9.50 -5.84 -0.46
N GLY A 46 9.16 -7.11 -0.19
CA GLY A 46 7.90 -7.46 0.48
C GLY A 46 7.89 -7.02 1.95
N ILE A 47 6.71 -6.89 2.54
CA ILE A 47 6.55 -6.50 3.94
C ILE A 47 6.59 -7.78 4.79
N GLN A 48 7.49 -7.81 5.76
CA GLN A 48 7.68 -8.97 6.63
C GLN A 48 6.79 -8.86 7.86
N ASP A 49 6.09 -9.93 8.22
CA ASP A 49 5.20 -10.00 9.39
C ASP A 49 5.97 -9.71 10.70
N GLU A 50 7.26 -10.07 10.76
CA GLU A 50 8.09 -9.93 11.95
C GLU A 50 8.57 -8.49 12.19
N VAL A 51 8.71 -7.69 11.13
CA VAL A 51 9.23 -6.31 11.21
C VAL A 51 8.30 -5.38 10.41
N PRO A 52 7.23 -4.85 11.03
CA PRO A 52 6.25 -4.04 10.33
C PRO A 52 6.85 -2.69 9.92
N LEU A 53 6.62 -2.31 8.66
CA LEU A 53 6.96 -0.98 8.17
C LEU A 53 6.04 0.07 8.82
N SER A 54 6.54 0.78 9.82
CA SER A 54 5.75 1.74 10.61
C SER A 54 6.17 3.18 10.34
N GLY A 55 5.22 4.03 9.98
CA GLY A 55 5.48 5.45 9.67
C GLY A 55 4.20 6.28 9.67
N PHE A 56 4.36 7.60 9.60
CA PHE A 56 3.25 8.51 9.33
C PHE A 56 2.88 8.44 7.86
N LEU A 57 1.59 8.26 7.57
CA LEU A 57 1.08 8.34 6.21
C LEU A 57 1.02 9.82 5.79
N TYR A 58 1.51 10.17 4.62
CA TYR A 58 1.41 11.54 4.09
C TYR A 58 0.98 11.50 2.63
N ALA A 59 -0.04 12.30 2.28
CA ALA A 59 -0.53 12.36 0.90
C ALA A 59 0.49 13.06 0.02
N SER A 60 0.86 12.46 -1.11
CA SER A 60 1.79 13.09 -2.03
C SER A 60 1.22 14.38 -2.62
N GLU A 61 2.11 15.31 -2.92
CA GLU A 61 1.80 16.52 -3.67
C GLU A 61 2.80 16.61 -4.83
N PRO A 62 2.33 16.51 -6.10
CA PRO A 62 0.98 16.24 -6.55
C PRO A 62 0.49 14.84 -6.12
N ILE A 63 -0.83 14.68 -6.04
CA ILE A 63 -1.43 13.45 -5.50
C ILE A 63 -1.15 12.21 -6.34
N ASP A 64 -0.81 12.36 -7.62
CA ASP A 64 -0.38 11.23 -8.45
C ASP A 64 1.11 10.92 -8.30
N GLY A 65 1.90 11.72 -7.59
CA GLY A 65 3.32 11.47 -7.37
C GLY A 65 4.14 11.38 -8.65
N CYS A 66 3.66 11.98 -9.75
CA CYS A 66 4.35 11.97 -11.03
C CYS A 66 5.38 13.11 -11.10
N GLU A 67 6.36 13.02 -10.21
CA GLU A 67 7.50 13.94 -10.09
C GLU A 67 8.81 13.18 -9.94
N ASN A 68 9.93 13.89 -10.04
CA ASN A 68 11.25 13.27 -9.84
C ASN A 68 11.50 12.87 -8.38
N SER A 69 10.91 13.62 -7.43
CA SER A 69 11.04 13.39 -5.99
C SER A 69 9.82 13.99 -5.30
N ILE A 70 9.10 13.19 -4.53
CA ILE A 70 7.95 13.67 -3.76
C ILE A 70 8.50 14.37 -2.51
N PRO A 71 8.20 15.65 -2.26
CA PRO A 71 8.71 16.32 -1.06
C PRO A 71 8.11 15.70 0.21
N LEU A 72 8.90 15.65 1.28
CA LEU A 72 8.40 15.39 2.63
C LEU A 72 7.63 16.61 3.14
N PRO A 73 6.70 16.43 4.10
CA PRO A 73 6.09 17.56 4.79
C PRO A 73 7.14 18.44 5.45
N GLU A 74 6.95 19.76 5.41
CA GLU A 74 7.80 20.73 6.10
C GLU A 74 7.56 20.66 7.62
N ILE A 75 8.43 19.95 8.33
CA ILE A 75 8.38 19.84 9.80
C ILE A 75 9.79 19.88 10.40
N ASN A 76 9.90 20.39 11.63
CA ASN A 76 11.18 20.50 12.33
C ASN A 76 11.77 19.13 12.72
N SER A 77 10.90 18.18 13.11
CA SER A 77 11.27 16.79 13.39
C SER A 77 10.02 15.91 13.44
N SER A 78 10.19 14.62 13.15
CA SER A 78 9.16 13.59 13.30
C SER A 78 9.65 12.47 14.19
N ALA A 79 8.76 11.92 15.02
CA ALA A 79 9.05 10.73 15.82
C ALA A 79 9.14 9.45 14.98
N LEU A 80 8.54 9.44 13.77
CA LEU A 80 8.50 8.29 12.86
C LEU A 80 8.82 8.70 11.43
N PRO A 81 9.36 7.80 10.60
CA PRO A 81 9.53 8.02 9.17
C PRO A 81 8.18 8.18 8.45
N PHE A 82 8.20 8.55 7.17
CA PHE A 82 7.00 8.76 6.37
C PHE A 82 6.77 7.67 5.34
N ILE A 83 5.50 7.36 5.11
CA ILE A 83 4.98 6.49 4.04
C ILE A 83 4.11 7.36 3.14
N SER A 84 4.35 7.32 1.82
CA SER A 84 3.65 8.19 0.87
C SER A 84 2.32 7.55 0.45
N LEU A 85 1.21 8.31 0.48
CA LEU A 85 -0.06 7.92 -0.12
C LEU A 85 -0.19 8.57 -1.50
N ILE A 86 -0.27 7.76 -2.56
CA ILE A 86 -0.20 8.22 -3.94
C ILE A 86 -1.36 7.65 -4.75
N ARG A 87 -2.01 8.48 -5.57
CA ARG A 87 -3.09 8.07 -6.47
C ARG A 87 -2.56 7.44 -7.75
N ARG A 88 -3.19 6.35 -8.18
CA ARG A 88 -2.96 5.75 -9.51
C ARG A 88 -3.29 6.73 -10.65
N GLY A 89 -2.51 6.67 -11.73
CA GLY A 89 -2.71 7.45 -12.96
C GLY A 89 -1.45 8.21 -13.41
N ASN A 90 -1.46 8.78 -14.62
CA ASN A 90 -0.47 9.72 -15.20
C ASN A 90 0.99 9.23 -15.40
N CYS A 91 1.52 8.35 -14.56
CA CYS A 91 2.85 7.75 -14.66
C CYS A 91 2.85 6.31 -14.12
N SER A 92 3.93 5.56 -14.35
CA SER A 92 4.04 4.16 -13.94
C SER A 92 4.09 3.99 -12.42
N PHE A 93 3.73 2.80 -11.92
CA PHE A 93 3.83 2.48 -10.49
C PHE A 93 5.27 2.56 -9.98
N ILE A 94 6.24 2.05 -10.75
CA ILE A 94 7.66 2.16 -10.41
C ILE A 94 8.07 3.63 -10.30
N HIS A 95 7.65 4.49 -11.24
CA HIS A 95 8.00 5.91 -11.17
C HIS A 95 7.49 6.56 -9.88
N LYS A 96 6.23 6.31 -9.49
CA LYS A 96 5.64 6.81 -8.24
C LYS A 96 6.44 6.37 -7.01
N VAL A 97 6.76 5.08 -6.93
CA VAL A 97 7.46 4.52 -5.77
C VAL A 97 8.92 5.00 -5.72
N MET A 98 9.56 5.17 -6.87
CA MET A 98 10.91 5.75 -6.94
C MET A 98 10.93 7.24 -6.60
N ALA A 99 9.90 8.00 -6.98
CA ALA A 99 9.73 9.39 -6.58
C ALA A 99 9.54 9.53 -5.07
N ALA A 100 8.74 8.65 -4.45
CA ALA A 100 8.62 8.57 -3.00
C ALA A 100 9.96 8.23 -2.33
N LYS A 101 10.68 7.23 -2.84
CA LYS A 101 12.02 6.89 -2.34
C LYS A 101 12.97 8.08 -2.43
N ALA A 102 13.01 8.76 -3.57
CA ALA A 102 13.86 9.95 -3.78
C ALA A 102 13.52 11.09 -2.81
N GLY A 103 12.25 11.16 -2.38
CA GLY A 103 11.76 12.07 -1.35
C GLY A 103 12.18 11.73 0.07
N GLY A 104 12.69 10.52 0.33
CA GLY A 104 13.03 10.04 1.66
C GLY A 104 11.93 9.26 2.37
N TYR A 105 10.87 8.86 1.66
CA TYR A 105 9.84 7.97 2.20
C TYR A 105 10.37 6.53 2.31
N ILE A 106 9.91 5.80 3.32
CA ILE A 106 10.31 4.40 3.58
C ILE A 106 9.40 3.37 2.91
N GLY A 107 8.28 3.81 2.35
CA GLY A 107 7.30 2.99 1.66
C GLY A 107 6.25 3.83 0.95
N ALA A 108 5.41 3.16 0.16
CA ALA A 108 4.32 3.81 -0.57
C ALA A 108 3.03 2.99 -0.52
N VAL A 109 1.91 3.65 -0.28
CA VAL A 109 0.55 3.13 -0.47
C VAL A 109 -0.01 3.76 -1.73
N ILE A 110 -0.22 2.95 -2.77
CA ILE A 110 -0.88 3.40 -3.99
C ILE A 110 -2.38 3.14 -3.87
N PHE A 111 -3.23 4.13 -4.11
CA PHE A 111 -4.68 3.88 -4.17
C PHE A 111 -5.21 3.96 -5.58
N ASN A 112 -6.08 3.02 -5.92
CA ASN A 112 -6.73 2.96 -7.22
C ASN A 112 -7.58 4.22 -7.46
N ASN A 113 -7.72 4.64 -8.72
CA ASN A 113 -8.42 5.87 -9.12
C ASN A 113 -9.74 5.61 -9.85
N ILE A 114 -10.13 4.35 -10.02
CA ILE A 114 -11.34 3.94 -10.77
C ILE A 114 -12.37 3.34 -9.82
N ASN A 115 -11.99 2.31 -9.09
CA ASN A 115 -12.87 1.50 -8.24
C ASN A 115 -12.05 0.88 -7.09
N ASP A 116 -12.66 -0.06 -6.37
CA ASP A 116 -12.04 -0.76 -5.25
C ASP A 116 -11.28 -2.03 -5.64
N ASP A 117 -11.17 -2.33 -6.94
CA ASP A 117 -10.34 -3.45 -7.40
C ASP A 117 -8.87 -3.16 -7.06
N ILE A 118 -8.19 -4.19 -6.57
CA ILE A 118 -6.77 -4.16 -6.25
C ILE A 118 -6.08 -5.28 -7.01
N PHE A 119 -4.84 -5.02 -7.41
CA PHE A 119 -4.01 -6.00 -8.10
C PHE A 119 -2.55 -5.74 -7.75
N PRO A 120 -1.71 -6.79 -7.71
CA PRO A 120 -0.28 -6.62 -7.56
C PRO A 120 0.26 -5.72 -8.67
N MET A 121 0.85 -4.60 -8.27
CA MET A 121 1.42 -3.65 -9.23
C MET A 121 2.66 -4.27 -9.86
N SER A 122 2.78 -4.17 -11.18
CA SER A 122 3.94 -4.66 -11.93
C SER A 122 4.60 -3.50 -12.69
N GLY A 123 5.84 -3.73 -13.13
CA GLY A 123 6.64 -2.77 -13.88
C GLY A 123 7.94 -3.41 -14.36
N ASN A 124 8.85 -2.58 -14.89
CA ASN A 124 10.16 -3.03 -15.34
C ASN A 124 11.02 -3.60 -14.18
N SER A 125 11.32 -4.90 -14.24
CA SER A 125 12.13 -5.61 -13.24
C SER A 125 13.59 -5.17 -13.18
N ASP A 126 14.09 -4.50 -14.22
CA ASP A 126 15.49 -4.05 -14.29
C ASP A 126 15.73 -2.79 -13.45
N ILE A 127 14.66 -2.15 -12.95
CA ILE A 127 14.75 -0.97 -12.09
C ILE A 127 14.76 -1.42 -10.63
N PRO A 128 15.86 -1.22 -9.88
CA PRO A 128 15.97 -1.64 -8.49
C PRO A 128 15.15 -0.72 -7.57
N VAL A 129 13.91 -1.12 -7.30
CA VAL A 129 13.06 -0.51 -6.26
C VAL A 129 13.46 -1.07 -4.90
N SER A 130 13.65 -0.20 -3.90
CA SER A 130 14.17 -0.61 -2.58
C SER A 130 13.32 -0.18 -1.39
N ILE A 131 12.10 0.31 -1.63
CA ILE A 131 11.10 0.57 -0.60
C ILE A 131 9.87 -0.28 -0.89
N ALA A 132 9.19 -0.76 0.15
CA ALA A 132 8.01 -1.59 -0.02
C ALA A 132 6.84 -0.76 -0.55
N SER A 133 5.93 -1.40 -1.28
CA SER A 133 4.70 -0.75 -1.72
C SER A 133 3.53 -1.70 -1.84
N VAL A 134 2.34 -1.17 -1.57
CA VAL A 134 1.06 -1.88 -1.60
C VAL A 134 0.03 -1.07 -2.38
N MET A 135 -1.00 -1.75 -2.89
CA MET A 135 -2.17 -1.12 -3.49
C MET A 135 -3.41 -1.30 -2.61
N VAL A 136 -4.18 -0.22 -2.44
CA VAL A 136 -5.54 -0.23 -1.86
C VAL A 136 -6.59 0.25 -2.88
N GLY A 137 -7.85 -0.07 -2.62
CA GLY A 137 -8.99 0.42 -3.42
C GLY A 137 -9.21 1.94 -3.31
N LEU A 138 -10.01 2.51 -4.22
CA LEU A 138 -10.34 3.93 -4.26
C LEU A 138 -10.97 4.43 -2.94
N THR A 139 -11.96 3.71 -2.41
CA THR A 139 -12.67 4.04 -1.17
C THR A 139 -11.70 4.04 0.01
N SER A 140 -10.85 3.03 0.11
CA SER A 140 -9.79 2.92 1.12
C SER A 140 -8.79 4.07 1.03
N GLY A 141 -8.30 4.38 -0.17
CA GLY A 141 -7.39 5.50 -0.40
C GLY A 141 -7.97 6.85 0.00
N ASN A 142 -9.23 7.11 -0.35
CA ASN A 142 -9.93 8.33 0.03
C ASN A 142 -10.12 8.44 1.56
N ARG A 143 -10.40 7.32 2.23
CA ARG A 143 -10.52 7.27 3.69
C ARG A 143 -9.17 7.50 4.37
N LEU A 144 -8.10 6.86 3.88
CA LEU A 144 -6.73 7.10 4.33
C LEU A 144 -6.37 8.59 4.20
N LYS A 145 -6.60 9.17 3.02
CA LYS A 145 -6.31 10.58 2.74
C LYS A 145 -7.05 11.54 3.68
N SER A 146 -8.36 11.33 3.87
CA SER A 146 -9.22 12.27 4.61
C SER A 146 -9.12 12.16 6.12
N LYS A 147 -8.72 11.00 6.67
CA LYS A 147 -8.75 10.75 8.13
C LYS A 147 -7.39 10.48 8.76
N TYR A 148 -6.44 9.93 8.02
CA TYR A 148 -5.23 9.33 8.59
C TYR A 148 -3.93 9.89 8.04
N CYS A 149 -3.97 10.67 6.95
CA CYS A 149 -2.80 11.39 6.49
C CYS A 149 -2.39 12.46 7.52
N PHE A 150 -1.10 12.45 7.84
CA PHE A 150 -0.43 13.51 8.57
C PHE A 150 -0.67 14.85 7.86
N SER A 151 -1.02 15.86 8.64
CA SER A 151 -1.15 17.24 8.18
C SER A 151 -0.25 18.10 9.06
N PRO A 152 0.80 18.72 8.51
CA PRO A 152 1.58 19.72 9.24
C PRO A 152 0.62 20.80 9.77
N LYS A 153 0.79 21.19 11.04
CA LYS A 153 0.09 22.35 11.60
C LYS A 153 0.91 23.60 11.39
#